data_AF-A0A8H6XIU5-F1
#
_entry.id   AF-A0A8H6XIU5-F1
#
_cell.length_a   1.000
_cell.length_b   1.000
_cell.length_c   1.000
_cell.angle_alpha   90.00
_cell.angle_beta   90.00
_cell.angle_gamma   90.00
#
_symmetry.space_group_name_H-M   'P 1'
#
loop_
_entity.id
_entity.type
_entity.pdbx_description
1 polymer ?
#
loop_
_entity_poly.entity_id
_entity_poly.type
_entity_poly.pdbx_seq_one_letter_code
_entity_poly.pdbx_strand_id
1 'polypeptide(L)'
;MSSRPILEAPEYSGLRLAIRGQPTSGHDTAAQDEVDDDIEGEKETIDYGEGDDEGGDGDVDNDGDGDANSDGDEEDDGHEGRVDEDGDAKMANLHSVIKEASKGVVDSTDAEYKRLHKLCEKFAHAQGFLKEGENFFTNTPHSQSAVFIVAWIMNSCDDIRLDGKTKDSSIPRDSYSHAQKMRAAATYGFGRLNGLGSLPWQKSEVTGKMVGNPSISEDVSRYMVSLRKKKVRVGEVATSARAITPKSLHASIITITSQRSRKSSLSRVTSQYGEIKPFVLHELPEDQAHVCPVRALTAWLACSRIDKGYLFPTITIRDQIGDLSRPMKSEKFLEMFRNNLLDIGLDPYPYGTHSFRRGGCQYFASHRRWSLRRILFDWME
;
A
#
# COMPACT_ATOMS: atom_id res chain seq x y z
N MET A 1 36.08 -6.17 -33.64
CA MET A 1 35.54 -5.08 -32.80
C MET A 1 34.13 -4.77 -33.29
N SER A 2 33.15 -5.27 -32.54
CA SER A 2 31.72 -5.19 -32.81
C SER A 2 31.19 -3.85 -32.34
N SER A 3 30.57 -3.08 -33.24
CA SER A 3 29.90 -1.82 -32.89
C SER A 3 28.42 -2.13 -32.62
N ARG A 4 27.98 -1.88 -31.38
CA ARG A 4 26.57 -1.99 -30.99
C ARG A 4 25.76 -0.84 -31.60
N PRO A 5 24.52 -1.06 -32.06
CA PRO A 5 23.65 0.05 -32.45
C PRO A 5 23.00 0.67 -31.19
N ILE A 6 22.99 1.99 -31.15
CA ILE A 6 22.23 2.80 -30.20
C ILE A 6 20.76 2.68 -30.58
N LEU A 7 19.91 2.27 -29.63
CA LEU A 7 18.46 2.30 -29.77
C LEU A 7 17.99 3.75 -29.77
N GLU A 8 17.62 4.26 -30.95
CA GLU A 8 16.93 5.55 -31.08
C GLU A 8 15.52 5.45 -30.49
N ALA A 9 15.19 6.38 -29.60
CA ALA A 9 13.85 6.52 -29.03
C ALA A 9 12.84 6.93 -30.13
N PRO A 10 11.57 6.51 -30.04
CA PRO A 10 10.59 6.78 -31.10
C PRO A 10 10.27 8.28 -31.16
N GLU A 11 10.65 8.90 -32.28
CA GLU A 11 10.23 10.25 -32.65
C GLU A 11 8.71 10.29 -32.87
N TYR A 12 8.03 11.17 -32.13
CA TYR A 12 6.59 11.41 -32.20
C TYR A 12 6.20 12.21 -33.47
N SER A 13 6.40 11.63 -34.65
CA SER A 13 6.02 12.24 -35.94
C SER A 13 4.52 12.16 -36.26
N GLY A 14 3.73 11.39 -35.50
CA GLY A 14 2.29 11.17 -35.72
C GLY A 14 1.33 12.31 -35.29
N LEU A 15 1.83 13.36 -34.64
CA LEU A 15 1.01 14.40 -33.99
C LEU A 15 0.25 15.36 -34.92
N ARG A 16 0.45 15.30 -36.25
CA ARG A 16 -0.17 16.24 -37.20
C ARG A 16 -1.29 15.68 -38.09
N LEU A 17 -1.48 14.36 -38.15
CA LEU A 17 -2.43 13.75 -39.09
C LEU A 17 -3.87 13.61 -38.56
N ALA A 18 -4.08 13.64 -37.23
CA ALA A 18 -5.39 13.44 -36.61
C ALA A 18 -6.36 14.65 -36.68
N ILE A 19 -6.05 15.72 -37.43
CA ILE A 19 -6.80 16.99 -37.40
C ILE A 19 -7.87 17.12 -38.51
N ARG A 20 -8.00 16.16 -39.43
CA ARG A 20 -9.02 16.24 -40.51
C ARG A 20 -10.01 15.08 -40.42
N GLY A 21 -11.07 15.28 -39.65
CA GLY A 21 -12.15 14.32 -39.51
C GLY A 21 -12.86 14.03 -40.84
N GLN A 22 -13.08 12.75 -41.11
CA GLN A 22 -14.11 12.28 -42.03
C GLN A 22 -15.09 11.36 -41.29
N PRO A 23 -16.39 11.42 -41.60
CA PRO A 23 -17.38 10.54 -40.98
C PRO A 23 -17.49 9.23 -41.76
N THR A 24 -17.36 8.09 -41.08
CA THR A 24 -17.73 6.78 -41.63
C THR A 24 -18.99 6.27 -40.95
N SER A 25 -19.90 5.81 -41.80
CA SER A 25 -21.20 5.23 -41.48
C SER A 25 -21.11 3.70 -41.50
N GLY A 26 -21.76 3.01 -40.55
CA GLY A 26 -22.33 1.69 -40.85
C GLY A 26 -22.25 0.61 -39.77
N HIS A 27 -23.45 0.18 -39.35
CA HIS A 27 -23.89 -1.16 -38.92
C HIS A 27 -23.36 -1.82 -37.62
N ASP A 28 -24.27 -1.90 -36.64
CA ASP A 28 -24.22 -2.75 -35.45
C ASP A 28 -24.57 -4.22 -35.78
N THR A 29 -23.78 -5.16 -35.24
CA THR A 29 -24.27 -6.48 -34.80
C THR A 29 -23.78 -6.76 -33.39
N ALA A 30 -24.71 -7.19 -32.53
CA ALA A 30 -24.47 -7.48 -31.13
C ALA A 30 -23.85 -8.88 -30.95
N ALA A 31 -22.72 -8.95 -30.28
CA ALA A 31 -22.20 -10.16 -29.64
C ALA A 31 -22.02 -9.85 -28.15
N GLN A 32 -22.64 -10.69 -27.32
CA GLN A 32 -22.41 -10.74 -25.87
C GLN A 32 -21.21 -11.66 -25.66
N ASP A 33 -20.14 -11.14 -25.07
CA ASP A 33 -19.10 -11.95 -24.44
C ASP A 33 -18.96 -11.51 -22.98
N GLU A 34 -19.17 -12.48 -22.09
CA GLU A 34 -18.82 -12.41 -20.68
C GLU A 34 -17.29 -12.41 -20.56
N VAL A 35 -16.74 -11.45 -19.82
CA VAL A 35 -15.31 -11.44 -19.48
C VAL A 35 -15.19 -11.44 -17.96
N ASP A 36 -14.77 -12.59 -17.44
CA ASP A 36 -14.22 -12.79 -16.11
C ASP A 36 -12.86 -12.07 -16.01
N ASP A 37 -12.85 -10.84 -15.50
CA ASP A 37 -11.61 -10.15 -15.12
C ASP A 37 -11.34 -10.34 -13.63
N ASP A 38 -10.68 -11.45 -13.33
CA ASP A 38 -10.15 -11.79 -12.02
C ASP A 38 -8.73 -11.21 -11.83
N ILE A 39 -8.54 -10.59 -10.66
CA ILE A 39 -7.44 -10.87 -9.73
C ILE A 39 -6.02 -10.71 -10.28
N GLU A 40 -5.41 -9.57 -9.99
CA GLU A 40 -4.00 -9.49 -9.54
C GLU A 40 -3.74 -8.11 -8.95
N GLY A 41 -3.62 -8.01 -7.63
CA GLY A 41 -3.42 -6.72 -7.00
C GLY A 41 -3.25 -6.76 -5.49
N GLU A 42 -2.74 -7.85 -4.92
CA GLU A 42 -2.22 -7.88 -3.54
C GLU A 42 -1.04 -8.86 -3.45
N LYS A 43 0.05 -8.56 -4.16
CA LYS A 43 1.38 -8.83 -3.64
C LYS A 43 1.91 -7.49 -3.16
N GLU A 44 1.79 -7.22 -1.86
CA GLU A 44 2.70 -6.27 -1.22
C GLU A 44 4.08 -6.92 -1.27
N THR A 45 4.82 -6.68 -2.35
CA THR A 45 6.27 -6.85 -2.34
C THR A 45 6.83 -5.83 -1.36
N ILE A 46 7.05 -6.27 -0.13
CA ILE A 46 8.05 -5.66 0.74
C ILE A 46 9.38 -6.06 0.12
N ASP A 47 9.84 -5.22 -0.81
CA ASP A 47 11.17 -5.30 -1.40
C ASP A 47 12.15 -4.83 -0.33
N TYR A 48 12.91 -5.77 0.25
CA TYR A 48 14.03 -5.45 1.10
C TYR A 48 15.11 -4.92 0.17
N GLY A 49 15.40 -3.61 0.26
CA GLY A 49 16.50 -3.02 -0.47
C GLY A 49 17.78 -3.80 -0.20
N GLU A 50 18.28 -4.47 -1.24
CA GLU A 50 19.67 -4.90 -1.32
C GLU A 50 20.52 -3.65 -1.15
N GLY A 51 21.30 -3.61 -0.07
CA GLY A 51 22.36 -2.62 0.09
C GLY A 51 23.42 -2.95 -0.93
N ASP A 52 23.54 -2.10 -1.95
CA ASP A 52 24.72 -2.05 -2.81
C ASP A 52 25.92 -1.65 -1.94
N ASP A 53 26.61 -2.66 -1.42
CA ASP A 53 27.95 -2.53 -0.83
C ASP A 53 28.91 -2.34 -2.02
N GLU A 54 29.11 -1.08 -2.41
CA GLU A 54 30.15 -0.69 -3.35
C GLU A 54 31.50 -1.03 -2.73
N GLY A 55 32.11 -2.12 -3.23
CA GLY A 55 33.48 -2.49 -2.96
C GLY A 55 34.43 -1.34 -3.31
N GLY A 56 34.98 -0.71 -2.28
CA GLY A 56 36.11 0.18 -2.38
C GLY A 56 37.40 -0.63 -2.44
N ASP A 57 37.99 -0.70 -3.63
CA ASP A 57 39.39 -1.08 -3.83
C ASP A 57 40.28 -0.11 -3.05
N GLY A 58 41.01 -0.65 -2.08
CA GLY A 58 42.03 0.05 -1.31
C GLY A 58 43.30 -0.79 -1.26
N ASP A 59 44.11 -0.68 -2.32
CA ASP A 59 45.52 -1.04 -2.29
C ASP A 59 46.23 -0.16 -1.25
N VAL A 60 46.67 -0.75 -0.14
CA VAL A 60 47.62 -0.13 0.78
C VAL A 60 48.68 -1.15 1.13
N ASP A 61 49.85 -0.97 0.52
CA ASP A 61 51.11 -1.59 0.89
C ASP A 61 51.38 -1.33 2.38
N ASN A 62 51.60 -2.39 3.17
CA ASN A 62 52.09 -2.27 4.53
C ASN A 62 53.32 -3.17 4.72
N ASP A 63 54.45 -2.69 4.22
CA ASP A 63 55.78 -3.04 4.72
C ASP A 63 56.04 -2.22 5.99
N GLY A 64 56.24 -2.89 7.11
CA GLY A 64 56.50 -2.22 8.39
C GLY A 64 56.91 -3.19 9.49
N ASP A 65 58.15 -3.68 9.41
CA ASP A 65 58.87 -4.27 10.53
C ASP A 65 58.93 -3.28 11.72
N GLY A 66 58.65 -3.78 12.92
CA GLY A 66 58.70 -2.99 14.15
C GLY A 66 58.59 -3.84 15.41
N ASP A 67 59.73 -4.40 15.82
CA ASP A 67 60.04 -4.87 17.18
C ASP A 67 59.62 -3.83 18.25
N ALA A 68 59.02 -4.28 19.35
CA ALA A 68 59.49 -4.02 20.72
C ALA A 68 58.47 -4.42 21.80
N ASN A 69 58.97 -5.15 22.79
CA ASN A 69 58.38 -5.44 24.10
C ASN A 69 57.79 -4.20 24.80
N SER A 70 56.71 -4.41 25.56
CA SER A 70 56.58 -3.83 26.91
C SER A 70 55.52 -4.58 27.70
N ASP A 71 55.96 -5.45 28.60
CA ASP A 71 55.18 -5.89 29.76
C ASP A 71 54.85 -4.65 30.61
N GLY A 72 53.56 -4.43 30.84
CA GLY A 72 53.04 -3.40 31.73
C GLY A 72 51.94 -4.01 32.58
N ASP A 73 52.33 -4.46 33.78
CA ASP A 73 51.44 -4.80 34.88
C ASP A 73 50.64 -3.55 35.28
N GLU A 74 49.35 -3.48 34.94
CA GLU A 74 48.43 -2.52 35.51
C GLU A 74 47.65 -3.18 36.64
N GLU A 75 47.85 -2.64 37.84
CA GLU A 75 47.19 -3.02 39.08
C GLU A 75 45.68 -2.77 38.97
N ASP A 76 44.93 -3.83 39.28
CA ASP A 76 43.46 -3.90 39.28
C ASP A 76 42.91 -3.19 40.52
N ASP A 77 42.64 -1.90 40.36
CA ASP A 77 41.99 -1.06 41.35
C ASP A 77 40.50 -1.43 41.47
N GLY A 78 40.21 -2.38 42.35
CA GLY A 78 38.87 -2.85 42.71
C GLY A 78 37.95 -1.74 43.23
N HIS A 79 37.39 -0.94 42.32
CA HIS A 79 36.27 -0.06 42.58
C HIS A 79 34.98 -0.83 42.29
N GLU A 80 34.53 -1.65 43.26
CA GLU A 80 33.19 -2.22 43.27
C GLU A 80 32.17 -1.06 43.37
N GLY A 81 31.84 -0.52 42.20
CA GLY A 81 30.82 0.49 42.00
C GLY A 81 29.49 -0.04 42.52
N ARG A 82 29.08 0.49 43.66
CA ARG A 82 27.76 0.35 44.25
C ARG A 82 26.73 0.79 43.21
N VAL A 83 26.16 -0.16 42.48
CA VAL A 83 25.14 0.11 41.46
C VAL A 83 23.91 0.63 42.21
N ASP A 84 23.66 1.92 42.09
CA ASP A 84 22.55 2.59 42.76
C ASP A 84 21.23 2.00 42.24
N GLU A 85 20.49 1.28 43.10
CA GLU A 85 19.16 0.71 42.81
C GLU A 85 18.16 1.75 42.27
N ASP A 86 18.42 3.04 42.51
CA ASP A 86 17.61 4.18 42.03
C ASP A 86 17.79 4.45 40.51
N GLY A 87 18.86 3.97 39.90
CA GLY A 87 19.11 4.08 38.45
C GLY A 87 18.20 3.17 37.62
N ASP A 88 18.04 1.93 38.06
CA ASP A 88 17.23 0.92 37.37
C ASP A 88 15.74 1.28 37.36
N ALA A 89 15.23 1.81 38.48
CA ALA A 89 13.86 2.28 38.58
C ALA A 89 13.57 3.45 37.61
N LYS A 90 14.51 4.38 37.46
CA LYS A 90 14.39 5.50 36.51
C LYS A 90 14.40 5.02 35.06
N MET A 91 15.26 4.06 34.70
CA MET A 91 15.25 3.51 33.34
C MET A 91 13.99 2.71 33.02
N ALA A 92 13.48 1.92 33.98
CA ALA A 92 12.22 1.20 33.78
C ALA A 92 11.03 2.15 33.54
N ASN A 93 10.97 3.26 34.29
CA ASN A 93 9.97 4.29 34.08
C ASN A 93 10.12 4.96 32.70
N LEU A 94 11.34 5.34 32.32
CA LEU A 94 11.60 5.93 31.01
C LEU A 94 11.19 4.99 29.85
N HIS A 95 11.49 3.70 29.95
CA HIS A 95 11.04 2.70 28.97
C HIS A 95 9.51 2.62 28.88
N SER A 96 8.80 2.71 30.00
CA SER A 96 7.33 2.74 30.03
C SER A 96 6.78 3.99 29.33
N VAL A 97 7.33 5.16 29.65
CA VAL A 97 6.93 6.44 29.03
C VAL A 97 7.20 6.43 27.52
N ILE A 98 8.37 5.96 27.09
CA ILE A 98 8.70 5.84 25.67
C ILE A 98 7.74 4.88 24.98
N LYS A 99 7.38 3.76 25.61
CA LYS A 99 6.45 2.78 25.05
C LYS A 99 5.04 3.36 24.86
N GLU A 100 4.53 4.11 25.83
CA GLU A 100 3.21 4.75 25.73
C GLU A 100 3.22 5.92 24.74
N ALA A 101 4.27 6.74 24.72
CA ALA A 101 4.42 7.82 23.74
C ALA A 101 4.57 7.29 22.30
N SER A 102 5.22 6.12 22.13
CA SER A 102 5.47 5.50 20.83
C SER A 102 4.32 4.60 20.36
N LYS A 103 3.16 4.66 20.99
CA LYS A 103 2.05 3.74 20.72
C LYS A 103 1.48 3.84 19.30
N GLY A 104 1.63 5.00 18.65
CA GLY A 104 1.37 5.18 17.21
C GLY A 104 -0.08 5.01 16.77
N VAL A 105 -1.02 4.90 17.73
CA VAL A 105 -2.46 4.83 17.50
C VAL A 105 -3.16 5.79 18.45
N VAL A 106 -4.28 6.35 18.01
CA VAL A 106 -5.14 7.20 18.85
C VAL A 106 -5.71 6.36 20.00
N ASP A 107 -5.91 6.95 21.19
CA ASP A 107 -6.39 6.25 22.39
C ASP A 107 -7.69 5.46 22.18
N SER A 108 -8.61 5.98 21.36
CA SER A 108 -9.84 5.28 21.00
C SER A 108 -9.57 3.97 20.26
N THR A 109 -8.57 3.96 19.37
CA THR A 109 -8.17 2.78 18.60
C THR A 109 -7.47 1.76 19.49
N ASP A 110 -6.61 2.22 20.40
CA ASP A 110 -5.98 1.33 21.39
C ASP A 110 -7.00 0.67 22.31
N ALA A 111 -7.98 1.43 22.82
CA ALA A 111 -9.04 0.89 23.65
C ALA A 111 -9.84 -0.19 22.91
N GLU A 112 -10.14 0.03 21.63
CA GLU A 112 -10.84 -0.94 20.79
C GLU A 112 -9.98 -2.19 20.53
N TYR A 113 -8.69 -2.04 20.25
CA TYR A 113 -7.78 -3.17 20.07
C TYR A 113 -7.63 -3.99 21.36
N LYS A 114 -7.49 -3.35 22.52
CA LYS A 114 -7.48 -4.03 23.83
C LYS A 114 -8.79 -4.77 24.10
N ARG A 115 -9.94 -4.22 23.67
CA ARG A 115 -11.23 -4.93 23.75
C ARG A 115 -11.22 -6.19 22.88
N LEU A 116 -10.74 -6.07 21.65
CA LEU A 116 -10.61 -7.18 20.72
C LEU A 116 -9.63 -8.25 21.22
N HIS A 117 -8.54 -7.88 21.90
CA HIS A 117 -7.61 -8.82 22.53
C HIS A 117 -8.32 -9.70 23.57
N LYS A 118 -9.07 -9.08 24.49
CA LYS A 118 -9.84 -9.80 25.51
C LYS A 118 -10.88 -10.74 24.91
N LEU A 119 -11.52 -10.33 23.80
CA LEU A 119 -12.47 -11.18 23.08
C LEU A 119 -11.77 -12.37 22.42
N CYS A 120 -10.59 -12.17 21.85
CA CYS A 120 -9.77 -13.23 21.27
C CYS A 120 -9.32 -14.25 22.33
N GLU A 121 -8.83 -13.77 23.48
CA GLU A 121 -8.41 -14.64 24.60
C GLU A 121 -9.59 -15.44 25.16
N LYS A 122 -10.73 -14.78 25.39
CA LYS A 122 -11.95 -15.46 25.83
C LYS A 122 -12.39 -16.53 24.83
N PHE A 123 -12.30 -16.25 23.54
CA PHE A 123 -12.57 -17.23 22.49
C PHE A 123 -11.59 -18.40 22.52
N ALA A 124 -10.28 -18.13 22.64
CA ALA A 124 -9.25 -19.15 22.66
C ALA A 124 -9.40 -20.09 23.87
N HIS A 125 -9.72 -19.57 25.06
CA HIS A 125 -10.05 -20.41 26.22
C HIS A 125 -11.34 -21.21 26.01
N ALA A 126 -12.39 -20.59 25.46
CA ALA A 126 -13.66 -21.27 25.23
C ALA A 126 -13.56 -22.43 24.22
N GLN A 127 -12.63 -22.34 23.27
CA GLN A 127 -12.33 -23.44 22.32
C GLN A 127 -11.29 -24.44 22.85
N GLY A 128 -10.73 -24.21 24.06
CA GLY A 128 -9.69 -25.06 24.63
C GLY A 128 -8.33 -24.95 23.95
N PHE A 129 -8.07 -23.88 23.21
CA PHE A 129 -6.77 -23.62 22.58
C PHE A 129 -5.70 -23.18 23.57
N LEU A 130 -6.12 -22.56 24.68
CA LEU A 130 -5.25 -22.08 25.75
C LEU A 130 -5.69 -22.67 27.09
N LYS A 131 -4.72 -22.99 27.94
CA LYS A 131 -5.00 -23.46 29.31
C LYS A 131 -5.56 -22.32 30.15
N GLU A 132 -6.28 -22.66 31.21
CA GLU A 132 -6.80 -21.65 32.14
C GLU A 132 -5.65 -20.83 32.75
N GLY A 133 -5.75 -19.49 32.65
CA GLY A 133 -4.73 -18.56 33.11
C GLY A 133 -3.61 -18.23 32.11
N GLU A 134 -3.58 -18.85 30.92
CA GLU A 134 -2.59 -18.57 29.88
C GLU A 134 -3.02 -17.39 28.98
N ASN A 135 -2.17 -16.39 28.81
CA ASN A 135 -2.46 -15.24 27.93
C ASN A 135 -2.11 -15.55 26.48
N PHE A 136 -2.99 -15.16 25.54
CA PHE A 136 -2.75 -15.38 24.12
C PHE A 136 -1.68 -14.42 23.57
N PHE A 137 -1.74 -13.16 23.98
CA PHE A 137 -0.83 -12.12 23.52
C PHE A 137 0.40 -12.06 24.43
N THR A 138 1.43 -12.83 24.07
CA THR A 138 2.71 -12.94 24.79
C THR A 138 3.89 -12.68 23.87
N ASN A 139 5.07 -12.41 24.44
CA ASN A 139 6.35 -12.33 23.74
C ASN A 139 6.90 -13.70 23.30
N THR A 140 6.31 -14.80 23.79
CA THR A 140 6.62 -16.17 23.34
C THR A 140 5.34 -16.85 22.85
N PRO A 141 4.80 -16.46 21.69
CA PRO A 141 3.54 -16.98 21.17
C PRO A 141 3.59 -18.49 20.93
N HIS A 142 2.45 -19.15 21.13
CA HIS A 142 2.28 -20.56 20.82
C HIS A 142 2.58 -20.84 19.33
N SER A 143 3.11 -22.02 19.00
CA SER A 143 3.48 -22.37 17.62
C SER A 143 2.32 -22.30 16.64
N GLN A 144 1.09 -22.51 17.12
CA GLN A 144 -0.15 -22.45 16.35
C GLN A 144 -0.90 -21.11 16.45
N SER A 145 -0.29 -20.05 17.00
CA SER A 145 -0.95 -18.76 17.21
C SER A 145 -1.56 -18.18 15.93
N ALA A 146 -0.91 -18.37 14.78
CA ALA A 146 -1.45 -17.97 13.48
C ALA A 146 -2.79 -18.67 13.16
N VAL A 147 -2.88 -19.97 13.43
CA VAL A 147 -4.11 -20.77 13.24
C VAL A 147 -5.20 -20.31 14.20
N PHE A 148 -4.85 -19.97 15.44
CA PHE A 148 -5.83 -19.47 16.42
C PHE A 148 -6.41 -18.10 16.00
N ILE A 149 -5.60 -17.21 15.41
CA ILE A 149 -6.09 -15.95 14.83
C ILE A 149 -7.08 -16.23 13.69
N VAL A 150 -6.73 -17.15 12.78
CA VAL A 150 -7.62 -17.54 11.67
C VAL A 150 -8.92 -18.12 12.22
N ALA A 151 -8.86 -19.02 13.20
CA ALA A 151 -10.04 -19.62 13.82
C ALA A 151 -10.94 -18.56 14.48
N TRP A 152 -10.35 -17.57 15.15
CA TRP A 152 -11.10 -16.48 15.78
C TRP A 152 -11.83 -15.60 14.75
N ILE A 153 -11.14 -15.20 13.68
CA ILE A 153 -11.73 -14.46 12.56
C ILE A 153 -12.81 -15.30 11.87
N MET A 154 -12.54 -16.59 11.63
CA MET A 154 -13.46 -17.51 11.00
C MET A 154 -14.75 -17.69 11.81
N ASN A 155 -14.63 -17.83 13.13
CA ASN A 155 -15.78 -17.97 14.01
C ASN A 155 -16.69 -16.72 13.98
N SER A 156 -16.13 -15.53 13.84
CA SER A 156 -16.90 -14.27 13.93
C SER A 156 -17.40 -13.79 12.56
N CYS A 157 -16.59 -13.93 11.51
CA CYS A 157 -16.81 -13.27 10.21
C CYS A 157 -17.20 -14.25 9.09
N ASP A 158 -16.90 -15.54 9.19
CA ASP A 158 -17.09 -16.48 8.08
C ASP A 158 -18.42 -17.23 8.16
N ASP A 159 -18.87 -17.74 7.02
CA ASP A 159 -20.03 -18.64 6.92
C ASP A 159 -19.66 -20.08 7.28
N ILE A 160 -18.37 -20.38 7.44
CA ILE A 160 -17.87 -21.70 7.82
C ILE A 160 -17.57 -21.72 9.32
N ARG A 161 -18.01 -22.77 10.00
CA ARG A 161 -17.68 -23.07 11.41
C ARG A 161 -16.32 -23.75 11.49
N LEU A 162 -15.76 -23.80 12.70
CA LEU A 162 -14.49 -24.48 12.96
C LEU A 162 -14.52 -25.99 12.67
N ASP A 163 -15.71 -26.61 12.64
CA ASP A 163 -15.92 -28.01 12.24
C ASP A 163 -16.00 -28.20 10.72
N GLY A 164 -15.84 -27.13 9.94
CA GLY A 164 -15.94 -27.13 8.48
C GLY A 164 -17.37 -27.06 7.93
N LYS A 165 -18.40 -27.05 8.79
CA LYS A 165 -19.79 -26.96 8.33
C LYS A 165 -20.21 -25.52 8.08
N THR A 166 -21.17 -25.33 7.19
CA THR A 166 -21.77 -24.01 6.96
C THR A 166 -22.64 -23.60 8.16
N LYS A 167 -22.49 -22.37 8.61
CA LYS A 167 -23.31 -21.73 9.63
C LYS A 167 -24.71 -21.49 9.07
N ASP A 168 -25.70 -21.59 9.95
CA ASP A 168 -27.06 -21.21 9.61
C ASP A 168 -27.13 -19.72 9.22
N SER A 169 -27.98 -19.38 8.25
CA SER A 169 -28.21 -18.00 7.80
C SER A 169 -28.74 -17.07 8.89
N SER A 170 -29.38 -17.62 9.93
CA SER A 170 -29.89 -16.90 11.09
C SER A 170 -28.82 -16.39 12.04
N ILE A 171 -27.61 -16.96 12.00
CA ILE A 171 -26.50 -16.53 12.85
C ILE A 171 -25.86 -15.30 12.20
N PRO A 172 -25.85 -14.13 12.87
CA PRO A 172 -25.22 -12.93 12.32
C PRO A 172 -23.72 -13.16 12.12
N ARG A 173 -23.18 -12.65 11.01
CA ARG A 173 -21.73 -12.61 10.76
C ARG A 173 -21.27 -11.17 10.68
N ASP A 174 -20.08 -10.94 11.21
CA ASP A 174 -19.43 -9.65 11.04
C ASP A 174 -18.91 -9.46 9.60
N SER A 175 -18.69 -8.20 9.24
CA SER A 175 -18.21 -7.79 7.92
C SER A 175 -16.73 -8.08 7.71
N TYR A 176 -16.29 -8.04 6.46
CA TYR A 176 -14.86 -8.10 6.14
C TYR A 176 -14.08 -6.96 6.80
N SER A 177 -14.65 -5.76 6.90
CA SER A 177 -14.02 -4.66 7.63
C SER A 177 -13.81 -4.98 9.12
N HIS A 178 -14.70 -5.74 9.74
CA HIS A 178 -14.50 -6.20 11.12
C HIS A 178 -13.35 -7.22 11.19
N ALA A 179 -13.30 -8.18 10.26
CA ALA A 179 -12.17 -9.11 10.16
C ALA A 179 -10.82 -8.39 10.01
N GLN A 180 -10.76 -7.32 9.21
CA GLN A 180 -9.55 -6.48 9.09
C GLN A 180 -9.16 -5.85 10.42
N LYS A 181 -10.13 -5.34 11.19
CA LYS A 181 -9.88 -4.79 12.54
C LYS A 181 -9.39 -5.86 13.51
N MET A 182 -9.96 -7.07 13.47
CA MET A 182 -9.51 -8.21 14.28
C MET A 182 -8.05 -8.57 13.97
N ARG A 183 -7.68 -8.66 12.69
CA ARG A 183 -6.28 -8.90 12.28
C ARG A 183 -5.37 -7.76 12.73
N ALA A 184 -5.75 -6.50 12.50
CA ALA A 184 -4.96 -5.34 12.89
C ALA A 184 -4.76 -5.27 14.41
N ALA A 185 -5.78 -5.59 15.19
CA ALA A 185 -5.66 -5.72 16.64
C ALA A 185 -4.65 -6.81 17.01
N ALA A 186 -4.70 -7.98 16.37
CA ALA A 186 -3.71 -9.04 16.62
C ALA A 186 -2.28 -8.60 16.26
N THR A 187 -2.11 -7.92 15.12
CA THR A 187 -0.81 -7.35 14.72
C THR A 187 -0.28 -6.35 15.73
N TYR A 188 -1.15 -5.46 16.23
CA TYR A 188 -0.81 -4.50 17.26
C TYR A 188 -0.42 -5.19 18.59
N GLY A 189 -1.17 -6.21 19.00
CA GLY A 189 -0.92 -6.98 20.21
C GLY A 189 0.44 -7.70 20.19
N PHE A 190 0.70 -8.49 19.14
CA PHE A 190 1.97 -9.21 19.02
C PHE A 190 3.15 -8.29 18.70
N GLY A 191 2.95 -7.35 17.78
CA GLY A 191 4.02 -6.49 17.29
C GLY A 191 4.42 -5.41 18.28
N ARG A 192 3.45 -4.60 18.74
CA ARG A 192 3.73 -3.39 19.54
C ARG A 192 3.73 -3.66 21.03
N LEU A 193 2.72 -4.36 21.54
CA LEU A 193 2.62 -4.59 22.98
C LEU A 193 3.63 -5.62 23.48
N ASN A 194 3.84 -6.68 22.71
CA ASN A 194 4.74 -7.80 23.05
C ASN A 194 6.13 -7.74 22.40
N GLY A 195 6.39 -6.71 21.57
CA GLY A 195 7.74 -6.44 21.04
C GLY A 195 8.21 -7.40 19.95
N LEU A 196 7.32 -8.20 19.35
CA LEU A 196 7.70 -9.09 18.23
C LEU A 196 7.90 -8.33 16.91
N GLY A 197 7.52 -7.05 16.88
CA GLY A 197 7.67 -6.17 15.72
C GLY A 197 6.85 -6.64 14.51
N SER A 198 7.43 -6.38 13.33
CA SER A 198 6.89 -6.72 12.01
C SER A 198 7.56 -7.94 11.37
N LEU A 199 8.34 -8.70 12.15
CA LEU A 199 9.05 -9.87 11.63
C LEU A 199 8.04 -10.91 11.09
N PRO A 200 8.27 -11.47 9.90
CA PRO A 200 7.44 -12.55 9.36
C PRO A 200 7.37 -13.74 10.33
N TRP A 201 6.19 -14.35 10.45
CA TRP A 201 6.00 -15.55 11.26
C TRP A 201 6.63 -16.76 10.60
N GLN A 202 7.74 -17.26 11.17
CA GLN A 202 8.51 -18.35 10.58
C GLN A 202 9.16 -19.24 11.65
N LYS A 203 9.52 -20.47 11.27
CA LYS A 203 10.27 -21.37 12.14
C LYS A 203 11.75 -21.00 12.07
N SER A 204 12.34 -20.64 13.20
CA SER A 204 13.77 -20.38 13.32
C SER A 204 14.56 -21.65 13.01
N GLU A 205 15.52 -21.56 12.09
CA GLU A 205 16.39 -22.69 11.73
C GLU A 205 17.30 -23.12 12.89
N VAL A 206 17.76 -22.13 13.67
CA VAL A 206 18.68 -22.36 14.80
C VAL A 206 17.96 -22.99 15.98
N THR A 207 16.81 -22.45 16.38
CA THR A 207 16.13 -22.88 17.61
C THR A 207 15.01 -23.89 17.36
N GLY A 208 14.55 -24.04 16.12
CA GLY A 208 13.39 -24.82 15.75
C GLY A 208 12.05 -24.25 16.25
N LYS A 209 12.05 -23.10 16.95
CA LYS A 209 10.85 -22.45 17.50
C LYS A 209 10.26 -21.46 16.49
N MET A 210 8.96 -21.21 16.58
CA MET A 210 8.32 -20.16 15.79
C MET A 210 8.70 -18.79 16.33
N VAL A 211 9.10 -17.89 15.44
CA VAL A 211 9.50 -16.51 15.74
C VAL A 211 8.77 -15.53 14.81
N GLY A 212 8.65 -14.28 15.24
CA GLY A 212 7.98 -13.20 14.50
C GLY A 212 6.53 -12.98 14.95
N ASN A 213 5.75 -12.26 14.13
CA ASN A 213 4.38 -11.87 14.47
C ASN A 213 3.36 -12.82 13.81
N PRO A 214 2.61 -13.63 14.60
CA PRO A 214 1.66 -14.60 14.06
C PRO A 214 0.59 -14.03 13.13
N SER A 215 0.23 -12.76 13.26
CA SER A 215 -0.78 -12.10 12.41
C SER A 215 -0.30 -11.75 11.00
N ILE A 216 1.01 -11.75 10.80
CA ILE A 216 1.71 -11.50 9.52
C ILE A 216 2.05 -12.84 8.84
N SER A 217 1.58 -13.98 9.39
CA SER A 217 1.80 -15.27 8.75
C SER A 217 1.15 -15.34 7.37
N GLU A 218 1.72 -16.23 6.55
CA GLU A 218 1.17 -16.51 5.23
C GLU A 218 -0.25 -17.11 5.33
N ASP A 219 -0.50 -17.96 6.33
CA ASP A 219 -1.81 -18.57 6.56
C ASP A 219 -2.90 -17.53 6.85
N VAL A 220 -2.61 -16.56 7.72
CA VAL A 220 -3.56 -15.46 8.03
C VAL A 220 -3.80 -14.62 6.79
N SER A 221 -2.75 -14.32 6.02
CA SER A 221 -2.85 -13.50 4.80
C SER A 221 -3.67 -14.19 3.71
N ARG A 222 -3.38 -15.46 3.41
CA ARG A 222 -4.14 -16.30 2.46
C ARG A 222 -5.61 -16.41 2.88
N TYR A 223 -5.85 -16.63 4.18
CA TYR A 223 -7.20 -16.72 4.71
C TYR A 223 -7.97 -15.39 4.54
N MET A 224 -7.35 -14.25 4.85
CA MET A 224 -7.99 -12.93 4.69
C MET A 224 -8.35 -12.61 3.24
N VAL A 225 -7.50 -12.98 2.27
CA VAL A 225 -7.80 -12.82 0.84
C VAL A 225 -8.98 -13.69 0.43
N SER A 226 -9.01 -14.95 0.88
CA SER A 226 -10.12 -15.87 0.62
C SER A 226 -11.43 -15.38 1.25
N LEU A 227 -11.39 -14.94 2.51
CA LEU A 227 -12.54 -14.38 3.21
C LEU A 227 -13.10 -13.17 2.47
N ARG A 228 -12.25 -12.26 2.00
CA ARG A 228 -12.66 -11.10 1.20
C ARG A 228 -13.44 -11.51 -0.05
N LYS A 229 -12.90 -12.46 -0.82
CA LYS A 229 -13.54 -12.97 -2.04
C LYS A 229 -14.92 -13.56 -1.74
N LYS A 230 -15.03 -14.34 -0.66
CA LYS A 230 -16.31 -14.91 -0.21
C LYS A 230 -17.32 -13.83 0.17
N LYS A 231 -16.90 -12.82 0.94
CA LYS A 231 -17.75 -11.69 1.33
C LYS A 231 -18.26 -10.89 0.13
N VAL A 232 -17.39 -10.62 -0.84
CA VAL A 232 -17.77 -9.95 -2.10
C VAL A 232 -18.78 -10.79 -2.88
N ARG A 233 -18.61 -12.12 -2.95
CA ARG A 233 -19.57 -13.02 -3.62
C ARG A 233 -20.96 -13.00 -2.97
N VAL A 234 -21.03 -12.81 -1.65
CA VAL A 234 -22.29 -12.68 -0.90
C VAL A 234 -22.88 -11.26 -1.01
N GLY A 235 -22.23 -10.36 -1.76
CA GLY A 235 -22.71 -9.00 -2.04
C GLY A 235 -22.19 -7.94 -1.07
N GLU A 236 -21.22 -8.26 -0.20
CA GLU A 236 -20.55 -7.23 0.60
C GLU A 236 -19.75 -6.30 -0.32
N VAL A 237 -19.98 -4.99 -0.22
CA VAL A 237 -19.26 -4.00 -1.03
C VAL A 237 -17.79 -4.02 -0.66
N ALA A 238 -16.92 -4.32 -1.62
CA ALA A 238 -15.47 -4.35 -1.39
C ALA A 238 -14.96 -3.03 -0.80
N THR A 239 -14.35 -3.08 0.39
CA THR A 239 -13.88 -1.90 1.14
C THR A 239 -12.90 -1.01 0.35
N SER A 240 -12.10 -1.60 -0.54
CA SER A 240 -11.12 -0.90 -1.38
C SER A 240 -11.72 -0.13 -2.57
N ALA A 241 -13.05 0.03 -2.60
CA ALA A 241 -13.78 0.61 -3.72
C ALA A 241 -14.57 1.86 -3.34
N ARG A 242 -14.15 2.63 -2.32
CA ARG A 242 -14.66 4.00 -2.20
C ARG A 242 -14.13 4.81 -3.38
N ALA A 243 -14.99 4.95 -4.37
CA ALA A 243 -14.75 5.82 -5.49
C ALA A 243 -14.61 7.26 -5.02
N ILE A 244 -13.65 7.97 -5.60
CA ILE A 244 -13.55 9.41 -5.39
C ILE A 244 -14.88 10.02 -5.87
N THR A 245 -15.60 10.63 -4.94
CA THR A 245 -16.88 11.25 -5.28
C THR A 245 -16.65 12.52 -6.09
N PRO A 246 -17.60 12.96 -6.93
CA PRO A 246 -17.54 14.24 -7.62
C PRO A 246 -17.22 15.41 -6.69
N LYS A 247 -17.76 15.40 -5.45
CA LYS A 247 -17.49 16.45 -4.46
C LYS A 247 -16.03 16.44 -4.01
N SER A 248 -15.46 15.26 -3.79
CA SER A 248 -14.04 15.08 -3.45
C SER A 248 -13.13 15.51 -4.61
N LEU A 249 -13.48 15.15 -5.85
CA LEU A 249 -12.80 15.60 -7.07
C LEU A 249 -12.86 17.12 -7.26
N HIS A 250 -14.03 17.72 -7.01
CA HIS A 250 -14.26 19.16 -7.13
C HIS A 250 -13.43 19.94 -6.09
N ALA A 251 -13.37 19.46 -4.85
CA ALA A 251 -12.58 20.07 -3.78
C ALA A 251 -11.06 20.00 -4.05
N SER A 252 -10.54 18.85 -4.49
CA SER A 252 -9.09 18.69 -4.75
C SER A 252 -8.58 19.52 -5.92
N ILE A 253 -9.40 19.79 -6.94
CA ILE A 253 -8.94 20.43 -8.17
C ILE A 253 -9.03 21.97 -8.12
N ILE A 254 -9.94 22.53 -7.30
CA ILE A 254 -10.07 23.99 -7.09
C ILE A 254 -8.77 24.60 -6.52
N THR A 255 -8.02 23.86 -5.70
CA THR A 255 -6.76 24.34 -5.11
C THR A 255 -5.60 24.44 -6.12
N ILE A 256 -5.66 23.74 -7.26
CA ILE A 256 -4.49 23.49 -8.11
C ILE A 256 -4.46 24.35 -9.39
N THR A 257 -5.56 24.99 -9.81
CA THR A 257 -5.62 25.57 -11.17
C THR A 257 -5.96 27.07 -11.22
N SER A 258 -4.95 27.89 -11.50
CA SER A 258 -5.11 29.22 -12.11
C SER A 258 -4.23 29.33 -13.35
N GLN A 259 -4.83 29.77 -14.45
CA GLN A 259 -4.26 30.14 -15.76
C GLN A 259 -4.17 29.07 -16.87
N ARG A 260 -4.14 29.58 -18.11
CA ARG A 260 -4.83 29.11 -19.32
C ARG A 260 -3.84 28.81 -20.46
N SER A 261 -4.06 27.74 -21.23
CA SER A 261 -3.93 27.65 -22.72
C SER A 261 -3.23 26.39 -23.31
N ARG A 262 -4.02 25.64 -24.12
CA ARG A 262 -3.76 24.72 -25.27
C ARG A 262 -2.99 23.37 -25.15
N LYS A 263 -3.81 22.30 -25.06
CA LYS A 263 -3.94 20.98 -25.77
C LYS A 263 -2.69 20.11 -26.11
N SER A 264 -2.72 18.86 -25.63
CA SER A 264 -1.86 17.73 -26.05
C SER A 264 -2.55 16.36 -25.80
N SER A 265 -2.09 15.31 -26.51
CA SER A 265 -2.58 13.92 -26.46
C SER A 265 -1.66 13.01 -25.62
N LEU A 266 -2.21 11.95 -25.01
CA LEU A 266 -1.48 11.00 -24.14
C LEU A 266 -1.59 9.55 -24.63
N SER A 267 -0.60 8.73 -24.31
CA SER A 267 -0.55 7.30 -24.62
C SER A 267 -0.48 6.47 -23.33
N ARG A 268 -1.05 5.24 -23.35
CA ARG A 268 -1.07 4.31 -22.20
C ARG A 268 -0.59 2.93 -22.65
N VAL A 269 0.29 2.29 -21.88
CA VAL A 269 0.62 0.87 -22.04
C VAL A 269 -0.56 0.07 -21.49
N THR A 270 -1.29 -0.66 -22.33
CA THR A 270 -2.50 -1.39 -21.90
C THR A 270 -2.61 -2.82 -22.39
N SER A 271 -1.66 -3.27 -23.20
CA SER A 271 -1.67 -4.63 -23.71
C SER A 271 -0.67 -5.48 -22.94
N GLN A 272 -1.12 -6.67 -22.50
CA GLN A 272 -0.23 -7.74 -22.04
C GLN A 272 0.77 -8.15 -23.14
N TYR A 273 0.49 -7.76 -24.39
CA TYR A 273 1.28 -7.98 -25.60
C TYR A 273 2.03 -6.72 -26.09
N GLY A 274 2.21 -5.70 -25.24
CA GLY A 274 3.15 -4.60 -25.49
C GLY A 274 2.69 -3.47 -26.42
N GLU A 275 1.48 -3.55 -26.99
CA GLU A 275 0.93 -2.45 -27.79
C GLU A 275 0.43 -1.29 -26.90
N ILE A 276 0.92 -0.09 -27.19
CA ILE A 276 0.52 1.17 -26.57
C ILE A 276 -0.63 1.74 -27.41
N LYS A 277 -1.86 1.68 -26.89
CA LYS A 277 -2.99 2.33 -27.55
C LYS A 277 -3.06 3.82 -27.17
N PRO A 278 -3.42 4.72 -28.11
CA PRO A 278 -3.64 6.12 -27.79
C PRO A 278 -4.85 6.25 -26.86
N PHE A 279 -4.80 7.22 -25.93
CA PHE A 279 -5.93 7.56 -25.07
C PHE A 279 -6.32 9.01 -25.32
N VAL A 280 -7.54 9.24 -25.80
CA VAL A 280 -8.03 10.58 -26.07
C VAL A 280 -8.57 11.21 -24.78
N LEU A 281 -8.01 12.36 -24.41
CA LEU A 281 -8.58 13.20 -23.37
C LEU A 281 -9.66 14.11 -23.96
N HIS A 282 -10.86 14.04 -23.40
CA HIS A 282 -11.96 14.92 -23.81
C HIS A 282 -11.93 16.24 -23.03
N GLU A 283 -12.03 17.34 -23.77
CA GLU A 283 -12.21 18.67 -23.19
C GLU A 283 -13.63 18.79 -22.61
N LEU A 284 -13.71 19.14 -21.32
CA LEU A 284 -14.97 19.41 -20.65
C LEU A 284 -15.43 20.86 -20.87
N PRO A 285 -16.75 21.12 -20.76
CA PRO A 285 -17.30 22.47 -20.95
C PRO A 285 -16.84 23.45 -19.85
N GLU A 286 -17.06 24.74 -20.08
CA GLU A 286 -16.51 25.82 -19.25
C GLU A 286 -16.98 25.79 -17.79
N ASP A 287 -18.21 25.35 -17.53
CA ASP A 287 -18.77 25.18 -16.19
C ASP A 287 -18.01 24.13 -15.35
N GLN A 288 -17.28 23.24 -16.02
CA GLN A 288 -16.45 22.18 -15.44
C GLN A 288 -14.97 22.36 -15.75
N ALA A 289 -14.56 23.60 -16.04
CA ALA A 289 -13.18 23.95 -16.34
C ALA A 289 -12.19 23.42 -15.29
N HIS A 290 -12.58 23.48 -14.01
CA HIS A 290 -11.79 23.02 -12.89
C HIS A 290 -11.49 21.51 -13.01
N VAL A 291 -12.49 20.64 -13.17
CA VAL A 291 -12.27 19.18 -13.28
C VAL A 291 -11.84 18.70 -14.68
N CYS A 292 -11.57 19.61 -15.63
CA CYS A 292 -11.26 19.25 -17.01
C CYS A 292 -9.83 18.69 -17.14
N PRO A 293 -9.65 17.39 -17.51
CA PRO A 293 -8.32 16.79 -17.58
C PRO A 293 -7.47 17.43 -18.68
N VAL A 294 -8.06 17.84 -19.81
CA VAL A 294 -7.35 18.55 -20.88
C VAL A 294 -6.79 19.87 -20.38
N ARG A 295 -7.59 20.64 -19.62
CA ARG A 295 -7.15 21.95 -19.09
C ARG A 295 -6.11 21.78 -18.00
N ALA A 296 -6.29 20.83 -17.09
CA ALA A 296 -5.32 20.51 -16.05
C ALA A 296 -3.97 20.07 -16.65
N LEU A 297 -3.99 19.17 -17.63
CA LEU A 297 -2.77 18.72 -18.34
C LEU A 297 -2.08 19.87 -19.07
N THR A 298 -2.87 20.71 -19.73
CA THR A 298 -2.38 21.89 -20.43
C THR A 298 -1.69 22.87 -19.47
N ALA A 299 -2.31 23.18 -18.33
CA ALA A 299 -1.75 24.04 -17.30
C ALA A 299 -0.46 23.43 -16.72
N TRP A 300 -0.47 22.11 -16.46
CA TRP A 300 0.71 21.38 -16.04
C TRP A 300 1.87 21.55 -17.02
N LEU A 301 1.66 21.32 -18.33
CA LEU A 301 2.70 21.47 -19.35
C LEU A 301 3.23 22.90 -19.45
N ALA A 302 2.35 23.90 -19.33
CA ALA A 302 2.76 25.30 -19.34
C ALA A 302 3.63 25.68 -18.12
N CYS A 303 3.28 25.16 -16.94
CA CYS A 303 4.01 25.43 -15.69
C CYS A 303 5.31 24.63 -15.59
N SER A 304 5.27 23.35 -15.97
CA SER A 304 6.39 22.43 -15.85
C SER A 304 7.49 22.68 -16.88
N ARG A 305 7.14 23.32 -18.01
CA ARG A 305 8.04 23.56 -19.16
C ARG A 305 8.69 22.28 -19.69
N ILE A 306 8.03 21.14 -19.49
CA ILE A 306 8.48 19.85 -20.01
C ILE A 306 8.19 19.83 -21.51
N ASP A 307 9.24 19.76 -22.31
CA ASP A 307 9.17 19.62 -23.76
C ASP A 307 9.57 18.21 -24.24
N LYS A 308 10.24 17.42 -23.38
CA LYS A 308 10.72 16.06 -23.66
C LYS A 308 10.68 15.18 -22.40
N GLY A 309 10.70 13.86 -22.59
CA GLY A 309 10.74 12.88 -21.50
C GLY A 309 9.36 12.43 -21.02
N TYR A 310 9.28 11.97 -19.77
CA TYR A 310 8.01 11.53 -19.18
C TYR A 310 7.10 12.71 -18.86
N LEU A 311 5.79 12.56 -19.07
CA LEU A 311 4.82 13.61 -18.75
C LEU A 311 4.79 13.94 -17.25
N PHE A 312 4.97 12.91 -16.42
CA PHE A 312 5.08 13.00 -14.97
C PHE A 312 6.47 12.50 -14.57
N PRO A 313 7.49 13.36 -14.62
CA PRO A 313 8.84 13.01 -14.20
C PRO A 313 8.92 12.89 -12.68
N THR A 314 10.05 12.41 -12.19
CA THR A 314 10.31 12.30 -10.75
C THR A 314 10.20 13.68 -10.09
N ILE A 315 9.54 13.78 -8.93
CA ILE A 315 9.47 15.01 -8.14
C ILE A 315 10.40 14.87 -6.93
N THR A 316 11.26 15.86 -6.72
CA THR A 316 12.20 15.89 -5.59
C THR A 316 11.50 16.27 -4.29
N ILE A 317 12.19 16.15 -3.15
CA ILE A 317 11.65 16.46 -1.81
C ILE A 317 11.17 17.92 -1.69
N ARG A 318 11.61 18.82 -2.58
CA ARG A 318 11.23 20.25 -2.58
C ARG A 318 10.12 20.58 -3.58
N ASP A 319 9.33 19.59 -4.00
CA ASP A 319 8.31 19.71 -5.05
C ASP A 319 8.84 20.27 -6.38
N GLN A 320 10.12 20.06 -6.64
CA GLN A 320 10.76 20.45 -7.91
C GLN A 320 10.79 19.26 -8.86
N ILE A 321 10.64 19.54 -10.15
CA ILE A 321 10.82 18.56 -11.22
C ILE A 321 12.27 18.07 -11.19
N GLY A 322 12.43 16.77 -11.00
CA GLY A 322 13.71 16.07 -11.02
C GLY A 322 14.07 15.57 -12.41
N ASP A 323 14.66 14.39 -12.46
CA ASP A 323 15.13 13.77 -13.70
C ASP A 323 13.97 13.47 -14.67
N LEU A 324 13.99 14.14 -15.84
CA LEU A 324 13.00 13.99 -16.92
C LEU A 324 13.05 12.62 -17.60
N SER A 325 14.15 11.88 -17.43
CA SER A 325 14.33 10.52 -17.95
C SER A 325 13.75 9.45 -17.03
N ARG A 326 13.29 9.82 -15.83
CA ARG A 326 12.73 8.88 -14.84
C ARG A 326 11.27 9.20 -14.56
N PRO A 327 10.36 8.22 -14.72
CA PRO A 327 8.96 8.43 -14.40
C PRO A 327 8.76 8.58 -12.89
N MET A 328 7.74 9.33 -12.50
CA MET A 328 7.28 9.38 -11.12
C MET A 328 6.92 7.98 -10.61
N LYS A 329 7.47 7.61 -9.45
CA LYS A 329 7.11 6.37 -8.75
C LYS A 329 5.67 6.45 -8.20
N SER A 330 4.95 5.34 -8.24
CA SER A 330 3.56 5.25 -7.77
C SER A 330 3.43 5.60 -6.28
N GLU A 331 4.43 5.24 -5.48
CA GLU A 331 4.50 5.52 -4.05
C GLU A 331 4.58 7.03 -3.80
N LYS A 332 5.41 7.74 -4.58
CA LYS A 332 5.57 9.19 -4.46
C LYS A 332 4.29 9.91 -4.87
N PHE A 333 3.63 9.44 -5.94
CA PHE A 333 2.31 9.95 -6.32
C PHE A 333 1.29 9.78 -5.19
N LEU A 334 1.22 8.60 -4.57
CA LEU A 334 0.30 8.34 -3.46
C LEU A 334 0.60 9.22 -2.25
N GLU A 335 1.87 9.42 -1.90
CA GLU A 335 2.28 10.32 -0.83
C GLU A 335 1.76 11.75 -1.06
N MET A 336 2.06 12.33 -2.23
CA MET A 336 1.60 13.68 -2.59
C MET A 336 0.07 13.78 -2.61
N PHE A 337 -0.60 12.77 -3.14
CA PHE A 337 -2.05 12.74 -3.19
C PHE A 337 -2.68 12.68 -1.78
N ARG A 338 -2.13 11.88 -0.88
CA ARG A 338 -2.60 11.80 0.50
C ARG A 338 -2.41 13.12 1.23
N ASN A 339 -1.31 13.83 0.99
CA ASN A 339 -1.10 15.18 1.52
C ASN A 339 -2.16 16.17 1.01
N ASN A 340 -2.45 16.15 -0.30
CA ASN A 340 -3.53 16.98 -0.87
C ASN A 340 -4.91 16.66 -0.28
N LEU A 341 -5.19 15.39 0.05
CA LEU A 341 -6.44 15.00 0.73
C LEU A 341 -6.50 15.55 2.15
N LEU A 342 -5.38 15.53 2.88
CA LEU A 342 -5.29 16.13 4.22
C LEU A 342 -5.53 17.63 4.18
N ASP A 343 -4.99 18.34 3.18
CA ASP A 343 -5.17 19.79 3.02
C ASP A 343 -6.64 20.19 2.83
N ILE A 344 -7.46 19.31 2.25
CA ILE A 344 -8.90 19.51 2.08
C ILE A 344 -9.74 18.85 3.19
N GLY A 345 -9.10 18.34 4.26
CA GLY A 345 -9.76 17.73 5.40
C GLY A 345 -10.41 16.37 5.12
N LEU A 346 -9.93 15.64 4.12
CA LEU A 346 -10.36 14.26 3.82
C LEU A 346 -9.37 13.25 4.38
N ASP A 347 -9.90 12.17 4.96
CA ASP A 347 -9.09 11.03 5.40
C ASP A 347 -8.42 10.35 4.18
N PRO A 348 -7.09 10.28 4.12
CA PRO A 348 -6.35 9.68 3.01
C PRO A 348 -6.37 8.14 3.00
N TYR A 349 -6.62 7.50 4.13
CA TYR A 349 -6.49 6.05 4.30
C TYR A 349 -7.37 5.18 3.35
N PRO A 350 -8.63 5.54 3.05
CA PRO A 350 -9.47 4.74 2.16
C PRO A 350 -9.15 4.93 0.67
N TYR A 351 -8.22 5.81 0.30
CA TYR A 351 -7.90 6.11 -1.09
C TYR A 351 -6.55 5.53 -1.51
N GLY A 352 -6.54 4.79 -2.62
CA GLY A 352 -5.35 4.22 -3.25
C GLY A 352 -5.31 4.50 -4.76
N THR A 353 -4.31 3.94 -5.45
CA THR A 353 -4.15 4.11 -6.91
C THR A 353 -5.37 3.62 -7.70
N HIS A 354 -6.06 2.60 -7.19
CA HIS A 354 -7.29 2.08 -7.80
C HIS A 354 -8.53 2.97 -7.59
N SER A 355 -8.54 3.83 -6.56
CA SER A 355 -9.65 4.76 -6.30
C SER A 355 -9.83 5.78 -7.43
N PHE A 356 -8.74 6.13 -8.14
CA PHE A 356 -8.77 7.00 -9.32
C PHE A 356 -9.36 6.33 -10.55
N ARG A 357 -8.93 5.09 -10.85
CA ARG A 357 -9.44 4.33 -11.99
C ARG A 357 -10.96 4.15 -11.90
N ARG A 358 -11.47 3.90 -10.69
CA ARG A 358 -12.91 3.74 -10.45
C ARG A 358 -13.62 5.09 -10.31
N GLY A 359 -13.07 6.05 -9.58
CA GLY A 359 -13.69 7.36 -9.32
C GLY A 359 -13.91 8.19 -10.58
N GLY A 360 -12.92 8.25 -11.47
CA GLY A 360 -13.04 8.96 -12.75
C GLY A 360 -14.11 8.35 -13.66
N CYS A 361 -14.05 7.04 -13.89
CA CYS A 361 -15.05 6.32 -14.69
C CYS A 361 -16.45 6.45 -14.09
N GLN A 362 -16.58 6.34 -12.77
CA GLN A 362 -17.87 6.51 -12.10
C GLN A 362 -18.40 7.94 -12.22
N TYR A 363 -17.58 8.98 -12.12
CA TYR A 363 -18.01 10.36 -12.35
C TYR A 363 -18.60 10.53 -13.76
N PHE A 364 -17.88 10.06 -14.80
CA PHE A 364 -18.36 10.16 -16.18
C PHE A 364 -19.63 9.32 -16.43
N ALA A 365 -19.72 8.11 -15.86
CA ALA A 365 -20.89 7.26 -16.02
C ALA A 365 -22.11 7.80 -15.27
N SER A 366 -21.97 8.13 -13.98
CA SER A 366 -23.10 8.48 -13.12
C SER A 366 -23.54 9.94 -13.26
N HIS A 367 -22.60 10.89 -13.34
CA HIS A 367 -22.92 12.32 -13.32
C HIS A 367 -23.03 12.91 -14.71
N ARG A 368 -22.20 12.45 -15.66
CA ARG A 368 -22.28 12.91 -17.06
C ARG A 368 -23.18 12.03 -17.91
N ARG A 369 -23.65 10.89 -17.38
CA ARG A 369 -24.43 9.89 -18.11
C ARG A 369 -23.77 9.50 -19.44
N TRP A 370 -22.45 9.51 -19.47
CA TRP A 370 -21.73 9.03 -20.64
C TRP A 370 -21.99 7.52 -20.74
N SER A 371 -22.33 7.07 -21.95
CA SER A 371 -22.46 5.64 -22.20
C SER A 371 -21.14 4.95 -21.90
N LEU A 372 -21.17 3.69 -21.49
CA LEU A 372 -19.95 2.89 -21.37
C LEU A 372 -19.16 2.91 -22.69
N ARG A 373 -19.84 2.93 -23.84
CA ARG A 373 -19.19 3.17 -25.14
C ARG A 373 -18.41 4.49 -25.14
N ARG A 374 -18.97 5.61 -24.69
CA ARG A 374 -18.24 6.90 -24.64
C ARG A 374 -17.12 6.97 -23.58
N ILE A 375 -17.18 6.14 -22.54
CA ILE A 375 -16.14 6.08 -21.49
C ILE A 375 -15.02 5.11 -21.88
N LEU A 376 -15.37 4.04 -22.61
CA LEU A 376 -14.48 2.93 -22.94
C LEU A 376 -14.01 2.93 -24.41
N PHE A 377 -14.73 3.53 -25.36
CA PHE A 377 -14.33 3.61 -26.78
C PHE A 377 -13.74 4.99 -27.05
N ASP A 378 -12.44 5.17 -27.29
CA ASP A 378 -11.61 4.70 -28.43
C ASP A 378 -10.87 3.33 -28.32
N TRP A 379 -11.55 2.20 -28.10
CA TRP A 379 -10.90 0.89 -27.94
C TRP A 379 -11.16 -0.11 -29.07
N MET A 380 -12.12 0.15 -29.97
CA MET A 380 -12.51 -0.77 -31.07
C MET A 380 -12.56 -0.11 -32.45
N GLU A 381 -11.69 0.88 -32.70
CA GLU A 381 -11.13 1.13 -34.03
C GLU A 381 -9.64 0.80 -33.97
#